data_AF-A0A813X5Y6-F1
#
_entry.id   AF-A0A813X5Y6-F1
#
_cell.length_a   1.000
_cell.length_b   1.000
_cell.length_c   1.000
_cell.angle_alpha   90.00
_cell.angle_beta   90.00
_cell.angle_gamma   90.00
#
_symmetry.space_group_name_H-M   'P 1'
#
loop_
_entity.id
_entity.type
_entity.pdbx_description
1 polymer ?
#
loop_
_entity_poly.entity_id
_entity_poly.type
_entity_poly.pdbx_seq_one_letter_code
_entity_poly.pdbx_strand_id
1 'polypeptide(L)'
;MCQLPNSVDCFNNYDDVDEDDENQLRFDTPVELKQSLLHILCTDVLLNRALHNQCTVVRTDLEWFGPSLAHQSILTILTFFGVSQPDLQFIEAFLACPLKFTGSMNSYLADPAAYKSTPADSPRIRQRGTPVAHSLSVFCGEAVLFVMDYAVNRKTNGIFLYRIHDDFWFLDSQSTRCAQAWKTMNDFADLAGLKFNQMKTGSVHVGEKDQLHADLPQGDIHWGLLKMDATSGGKFVIDLAMVDEHVVEMQRQLTATNSIFAWVQAYIKYMTFFIRNFGSAAKVYGRAHIDGVIDALVRIHNKLFPNTKGNIVMALAASLEEKFGVTSIPVGWYFWPTAAGGLQILELAKTWERNDYENAKRLWEDGTTFNQVIQQQQYVAQISATDPFFSFEEFIKCREERSMRWVNAFDTLLTRPIPVHLNSTPETMAALSIISDGIEAFGSSVSETWQGLTFYWKWLISLHHEEMIKKYGSLLIVEPTSIPVGMVAVFRNSRTRWEQ
;
A
#
# COMPACT_ATOMS: atom_id res chain seq x y z
N MET A 1 -3.15 2.59 16.68
CA MET A 1 -1.73 2.39 16.28
C MET A 1 -0.98 3.66 16.61
N CYS A 2 0.14 3.59 17.33
CA CYS A 2 1.04 4.72 17.55
C CYS A 2 2.42 4.31 17.06
N GLN A 3 3.10 5.19 16.31
CA GLN A 3 4.37 4.92 15.65
C GLN A 3 5.59 5.37 16.45
N LEU A 4 5.41 5.71 17.74
CA LEU A 4 6.58 5.92 18.60
C LEU A 4 7.41 4.63 18.60
N PRO A 5 8.72 4.73 18.39
CA PRO A 5 9.56 3.55 18.31
C PRO A 5 9.50 2.78 19.63
N ASN A 6 9.40 1.46 19.57
CA ASN A 6 9.35 0.59 20.75
C ASN A 6 10.70 0.56 21.50
N SER A 7 11.75 1.14 20.91
CA SER A 7 13.09 1.28 21.48
C SER A 7 13.69 2.64 21.10
N VAL A 8 14.55 3.17 21.97
CA VAL A 8 15.26 4.44 21.77
C VAL A 8 16.18 4.40 20.54
N ASP A 9 16.59 3.20 20.12
CA ASP A 9 17.55 2.98 19.02
C ASP A 9 16.90 2.81 17.63
N CYS A 10 15.56 2.78 17.53
CA CYS A 10 14.88 2.57 16.25
C CYS A 10 14.47 3.91 15.63
N PHE A 11 15.06 4.25 14.48
CA PHE A 11 14.68 5.42 13.67
C PHE A 11 13.71 4.99 12.56
N ASN A 12 12.48 5.48 12.56
CA ASN A 12 11.55 5.29 11.46
C ASN A 12 11.66 6.50 10.52
N ASN A 13 12.39 6.36 9.41
CA ASN A 13 12.41 7.39 8.38
C ASN A 13 11.17 7.27 7.47
N TYR A 14 10.64 8.42 7.04
CA TYR A 14 9.40 8.51 6.24
C TYR A 14 9.57 7.94 4.82
N ASP A 15 10.80 7.92 4.30
CA ASP A 15 11.13 7.61 2.89
C ASP A 15 12.02 6.38 2.69
N ASP A 16 12.56 5.77 3.76
CA ASP A 16 13.50 4.65 3.62
C ASP A 16 12.81 3.29 3.76
N VAL A 17 12.93 2.52 2.69
CA VAL A 17 12.67 1.07 2.63
C VAL A 17 13.99 0.40 2.99
N ASP A 18 14.27 0.25 4.28
CA ASP A 18 15.36 -0.63 4.71
C ASP A 18 14.76 -2.02 4.97
N GLU A 19 14.98 -2.90 3.99
CA GLU A 19 14.92 -4.35 4.16
C GLU A 19 16.06 -4.72 5.12
N ASP A 20 15.74 -5.04 6.37
CA ASP A 20 16.45 -5.99 7.25
C ASP A 20 16.16 -5.67 8.71
N ASP A 21 15.11 -6.28 9.28
CA ASP A 21 15.17 -6.75 10.67
C ASP A 21 14.04 -7.77 10.93
N GLU A 22 14.36 -9.05 10.75
CA GLU A 22 13.55 -10.18 11.19
C GLU A 22 13.53 -10.22 12.72
N ASN A 23 12.56 -9.55 13.35
CA ASN A 23 11.84 -10.01 14.56
C ASN A 23 11.11 -8.85 15.25
N GLN A 24 9.86 -8.65 14.86
CA GLN A 24 8.69 -8.30 15.69
C GLN A 24 7.52 -8.06 14.73
N LEU A 25 6.28 -8.00 15.23
CA LEU A 25 5.09 -7.65 14.43
C LEU A 25 5.24 -6.23 13.85
N ARG A 26 6.02 -6.11 12.77
CA ARG A 26 6.35 -4.88 12.05
C ARG A 26 5.76 -5.04 10.65
N PHE A 27 5.19 -3.97 10.15
CA PHE A 27 4.93 -3.87 8.72
C PHE A 27 6.27 -3.57 8.06
N ASP A 28 6.69 -4.39 7.12
CA ASP A 28 8.05 -4.34 6.56
C ASP A 28 8.29 -3.04 5.77
N THR A 29 7.19 -2.37 5.36
CA THR A 29 7.27 -1.07 4.69
C THR A 29 6.12 -0.11 5.08
N PRO A 30 6.28 1.22 4.89
CA PRO A 30 5.18 2.18 5.03
C PRO A 30 3.97 1.87 4.16
N VAL A 31 4.20 1.24 3.00
CA VAL A 31 3.14 0.79 2.08
C VAL A 31 2.32 -0.32 2.75
N GLU A 32 2.98 -1.28 3.39
CA GLU A 32 2.28 -2.38 4.06
C GLU A 32 1.48 -1.93 5.29
N LEU A 33 2.01 -0.99 6.07
CA LEU A 33 1.28 -0.37 7.18
C LEU A 33 -0.02 0.27 6.68
N LYS A 34 0.09 1.05 5.61
CA LYS A 34 -1.04 1.71 4.95
C LYS A 34 -2.06 0.71 4.41
N GLN A 35 -1.61 -0.34 3.73
CA GLN A 35 -2.49 -1.41 3.23
C GLN A 35 -3.22 -2.14 4.35
N SER A 36 -2.53 -2.40 5.46
CA SER A 36 -3.11 -3.10 6.61
C SER A 36 -4.15 -2.26 7.34
N LEU A 37 -3.98 -0.93 7.38
CA LEU A 37 -5.02 -0.03 7.87
C LEU A 37 -6.31 -0.15 7.03
N LEU A 38 -6.21 -0.22 5.70
CA LEU A 38 -7.39 -0.41 4.85
C LEU A 38 -8.07 -1.77 5.12
N HIS A 39 -7.29 -2.82 5.36
CA HIS A 39 -7.83 -4.14 5.72
C HIS A 39 -8.59 -4.10 7.05
N ILE A 40 -8.05 -3.41 8.06
CA ILE A 40 -8.71 -3.19 9.35
C ILE A 40 -10.02 -2.41 9.15
N LEU A 41 -9.98 -1.29 8.42
CA LEU A 41 -11.15 -0.46 8.19
C LEU A 41 -12.27 -1.21 7.45
N CYS A 42 -11.94 -1.93 6.37
CA CYS A 42 -12.94 -2.73 5.67
C CYS A 42 -13.49 -3.87 6.53
N THR A 43 -12.68 -4.44 7.42
CA THR A 43 -13.13 -5.48 8.35
C THR A 43 -14.12 -4.88 9.35
N ASP A 44 -13.78 -3.75 9.96
CA ASP A 44 -14.67 -3.03 10.87
C ASP A 44 -15.98 -2.59 10.21
N VAL A 45 -15.93 -2.12 8.96
CA VAL A 45 -17.14 -1.80 8.18
C VAL A 45 -18.00 -3.04 7.98
N LEU A 46 -17.39 -4.16 7.58
CA LEU A 46 -18.12 -5.41 7.37
C LEU A 46 -18.76 -5.92 8.67
N LEU A 47 -18.04 -5.82 9.80
CA LEU A 47 -18.54 -6.21 11.10
C LEU A 47 -19.68 -5.31 11.60
N ASN A 48 -19.52 -3.98 11.50
CA ASN A 48 -20.58 -3.03 11.86
C ASN A 48 -21.84 -3.27 11.02
N ARG A 49 -21.68 -3.57 9.72
CA ARG A 49 -22.81 -3.96 8.87
C ARG A 49 -23.45 -5.27 9.30
N ALA A 50 -22.67 -6.29 9.67
CA ALA A 50 -23.23 -7.56 10.13
C ALA A 50 -23.99 -7.43 11.47
N LEU A 51 -23.54 -6.55 12.38
CA LEU A 51 -24.12 -6.37 13.71
C LEU A 51 -25.27 -5.36 13.72
N HIS A 52 -25.11 -4.25 13.00
CA HIS A 52 -25.98 -3.09 13.09
C HIS A 52 -26.73 -2.80 11.79
N ASN A 53 -26.42 -3.50 10.70
CA ASN A 53 -26.90 -3.28 9.32
C ASN A 53 -26.48 -1.93 8.72
N GLN A 54 -25.53 -1.24 9.35
CA GLN A 54 -25.03 0.04 8.87
C GLN A 54 -23.66 0.39 9.43
N CYS A 55 -22.93 1.27 8.74
CA CYS A 55 -21.68 1.86 9.17
C CYS A 55 -21.48 3.21 8.48
N THR A 56 -20.99 4.21 9.22
CA THR A 56 -20.53 5.48 8.65
C THR A 56 -19.02 5.58 8.82
N VAL A 57 -18.30 5.86 7.74
CA VAL A 57 -16.85 6.03 7.73
C VAL A 57 -16.52 7.47 7.36
N VAL A 58 -15.50 8.02 8.00
CA VAL A 58 -14.96 9.34 7.69
C VAL A 58 -13.45 9.23 7.56
N ARG A 59 -12.91 9.90 6.54
CA ARG A 59 -11.47 10.07 6.34
C ARG A 59 -11.15 11.55 6.28
N THR A 60 -10.04 11.96 6.87
CA THR A 60 -9.52 13.32 6.74
C THR A 60 -7.99 13.35 6.80
N ASP A 61 -7.41 14.48 6.40
CA ASP A 61 -5.96 14.76 6.34
C ASP A 61 -5.73 16.21 6.79
N LEU A 62 -4.61 16.53 7.43
CA LEU A 62 -4.26 17.92 7.76
C LEU A 62 -3.43 18.56 6.64
N GLU A 63 -3.75 19.81 6.29
CA GLU A 63 -2.97 20.58 5.34
C GLU A 63 -1.61 20.97 5.94
N TRP A 64 -0.52 20.54 5.28
CA TRP A 64 0.84 20.94 5.64
C TRP A 64 1.16 20.72 7.12
N PHE A 65 0.81 19.55 7.67
CA PHE A 65 0.82 19.30 9.11
C PHE A 65 2.12 19.74 9.80
N GLY A 66 3.28 19.19 9.41
CA GLY A 66 4.58 19.53 10.01
C GLY A 66 4.86 21.05 10.02
N PRO A 67 4.80 21.74 8.86
CA PRO A 67 4.94 23.20 8.79
C PRO A 67 3.87 24.02 9.54
N SER A 68 2.67 23.47 9.70
CA SER A 68 1.52 24.18 10.30
C SER A 68 1.51 24.18 11.83
N LEU A 69 2.34 23.37 12.50
CA LEU A 69 2.34 23.27 13.96
C LEU A 69 2.79 24.57 14.64
N ALA A 70 1.92 25.17 15.45
CA ALA A 70 2.29 26.36 16.23
C ALA A 70 3.18 25.96 17.42
N HIS A 71 4.31 26.65 17.60
CA HIS A 71 5.23 26.40 18.73
C HIS A 71 4.53 26.60 20.06
N GLN A 72 3.68 27.62 20.16
CA GLN A 72 2.87 27.87 21.35
C GLN A 72 1.97 26.68 21.71
N SER A 73 1.30 26.06 20.73
CA SER A 73 0.44 24.90 20.96
C SER A 73 1.25 23.71 21.50
N ILE A 74 2.41 23.43 20.88
CA ILE A 74 3.32 22.37 21.33
C ILE A 74 3.76 22.62 22.78
N LEU A 75 4.34 23.79 23.05
CA LEU A 75 4.89 24.12 24.37
C LEU A 75 3.82 24.15 25.46
N THR A 76 2.61 24.62 25.14
CA THR A 76 1.47 24.63 26.08
C THR A 76 1.07 23.21 26.46
N ILE A 77 0.98 22.30 25.48
CA ILE A 77 0.63 20.90 25.71
C ILE A 77 1.72 20.19 26.51
N LEU A 78 2.99 20.39 26.17
CA LEU A 78 4.11 19.79 26.92
C LEU A 78 4.19 20.32 28.36
N THR A 79 3.90 21.60 28.56
CA THR A 79 3.78 22.19 29.90
C THR A 79 2.64 21.53 30.69
N PHE A 80 1.48 21.32 30.07
CA PHE A 80 0.36 20.61 30.70
C PHE A 80 0.72 19.18 31.10
N PHE A 81 1.51 18.47 30.28
CA PHE A 81 2.03 17.14 30.61
C PHE A 81 3.17 17.14 31.63
N GLY A 82 3.60 18.30 32.12
CA GLY A 82 4.60 18.41 33.19
C GLY A 82 6.04 18.28 32.73
N VAL A 83 6.34 18.53 31.44
CA VAL A 83 7.71 18.60 30.93
C VAL A 83 8.49 19.71 31.64
N SER A 84 9.74 19.45 32.01
CA SER A 84 10.55 20.36 32.81
C SER A 84 10.88 21.65 32.05
N GLN A 85 11.10 22.75 32.77
CA GLN A 85 11.47 24.04 32.15
C GLN A 85 12.76 23.98 31.31
N PRO A 86 13.85 23.31 31.76
CA PRO A 86 15.04 23.11 30.93
C PRO A 86 14.74 22.38 29.61
N ASP A 87 13.91 21.34 29.64
CA ASP A 87 13.55 20.59 28.44
C ASP A 87 12.66 21.41 27.51
N LEU A 88 11.72 22.19 28.05
CA LEU A 88 10.89 23.11 27.27
C LEU A 88 11.74 24.17 26.55
N GLN A 89 12.75 24.74 27.23
CA GLN A 89 13.69 25.68 26.60
C GLN A 89 14.51 25.04 25.49
N PHE A 90 14.95 23.80 25.69
CA PHE A 90 15.62 23.03 24.64
C PHE A 90 14.71 22.79 23.43
N ILE A 91 13.47 22.34 23.66
CA ILE A 91 12.49 22.10 22.60
C ILE A 91 12.15 23.40 21.86
N GLU A 92 11.95 24.51 22.58
CA GLU A 92 11.73 25.83 21.98
C GLU A 92 12.91 26.24 21.08
N ALA A 93 14.14 26.09 21.55
CA ALA A 93 15.34 26.38 20.77
C ALA A 93 15.43 25.49 19.51
N PHE A 94 15.09 24.20 19.62
CA PHE A 94 15.02 23.27 18.50
C PHE A 94 13.97 23.70 17.46
N LEU A 95 12.76 24.03 17.92
CA LEU A 95 11.66 24.48 17.07
C LEU A 95 12.02 25.80 16.36
N ALA A 96 12.66 26.73 17.08
CA ALA A 96 13.12 28.02 16.58
C ALA A 96 14.44 27.97 15.79
N CYS A 97 14.96 26.77 15.47
CA CYS A 97 16.24 26.61 14.76
C CYS A 97 16.30 27.49 13.48
N PRO A 98 17.29 28.41 13.35
CA PRO A 98 17.39 29.32 12.22
C PRO A 98 17.63 28.61 10.89
N LEU A 99 16.93 29.05 9.85
CA LEU A 99 17.05 28.55 8.49
C LEU A 99 17.77 29.57 7.61
N LYS A 100 18.73 29.10 6.82
CA LYS A 100 19.35 29.90 5.76
C LYS A 100 18.75 29.50 4.42
N PHE A 101 17.95 30.38 3.85
CA PHE A 101 17.47 30.23 2.47
C PHE A 101 18.58 30.70 1.54
N THR A 102 18.92 29.89 0.55
CA THR A 102 19.88 30.28 -0.49
C THR A 102 19.11 30.91 -1.64
N GLY A 103 19.17 32.23 -1.79
CA GLY A 103 18.43 32.95 -2.85
C GLY A 103 17.02 33.37 -2.45
N SER A 104 16.54 34.45 -3.07
CA SER A 104 15.21 35.03 -2.85
C SER A 104 14.20 34.48 -3.86
N MET A 105 12.93 34.39 -3.47
CA MET A 105 11.81 34.15 -4.42
C MET A 105 11.84 35.15 -5.58
N ASN A 106 12.28 36.39 -5.31
CA ASN A 106 12.42 37.42 -6.33
C ASN A 106 13.55 37.13 -7.33
N SER A 107 14.64 36.46 -6.89
CA SER A 107 15.70 36.03 -7.81
C SER A 107 15.30 34.80 -8.63
N TYR A 108 14.49 33.90 -8.07
CA TYR A 108 13.95 32.75 -8.80
C TYR A 108 12.97 33.17 -9.91
N LEU A 109 12.09 34.13 -9.62
CA LEU A 109 11.13 34.66 -10.60
C LEU A 109 11.81 35.49 -11.71
N ALA A 110 13.00 36.05 -11.45
CA ALA A 110 13.72 36.87 -12.41
C ALA A 110 14.52 36.04 -13.44
N ASP A 111 15.20 34.98 -12.99
CA ASP A 111 15.93 34.05 -13.87
C ASP A 111 16.13 32.69 -13.17
N PRO A 112 15.33 31.67 -13.49
CA PRO A 112 15.47 30.32 -12.93
C PRO A 112 16.84 29.68 -13.18
N ALA A 113 17.56 30.08 -14.24
CA ALA A 113 18.88 29.56 -14.59
C ALA A 113 20.02 30.26 -13.83
N ALA A 114 19.76 31.43 -13.23
CA ALA A 114 20.72 32.21 -12.45
C ALA A 114 20.61 31.99 -10.93
N TYR A 115 19.93 30.92 -10.47
CA TYR A 115 19.91 30.51 -9.06
C TYR A 115 21.32 30.13 -8.58
N LYS A 116 22.11 31.16 -8.25
CA LYS A 116 23.44 31.05 -7.67
C LYS A 116 23.40 31.65 -6.28
N SER A 117 23.88 30.87 -5.32
CA SER A 117 24.01 31.24 -3.91
C SER A 117 24.71 32.58 -3.73
N THR A 118 24.02 33.57 -3.17
CA THR A 118 24.68 34.77 -2.63
C THR A 118 25.00 34.56 -1.14
N PRO A 119 26.25 34.80 -0.69
CA PRO A 119 26.64 34.65 0.71
C PRO A 119 25.92 35.59 1.69
N ALA A 120 25.19 36.59 1.19
CA ALA A 120 24.63 37.71 1.95
C ALA A 120 23.29 37.46 2.65
N ASP A 121 22.64 36.31 2.44
CA ASP A 121 21.33 36.05 3.03
C ASP A 121 21.45 35.71 4.53
N SER A 122 20.86 36.56 5.38
CA SER A 122 20.85 36.39 6.84
C SER A 122 19.93 35.22 7.24
N PRO A 123 20.34 34.36 8.21
CA PRO A 123 19.48 33.31 8.73
C PRO A 123 18.15 33.86 9.28
N ARG A 124 17.04 33.17 9.00
CA ARG A 124 15.70 33.51 9.48
C ARG A 124 15.25 32.50 10.52
N ILE A 125 14.77 32.99 11.67
CA ILE A 125 14.27 32.14 12.75
C ILE A 125 12.92 31.55 12.35
N ARG A 126 12.75 30.22 12.50
CA ARG A 126 11.47 29.55 12.27
C ARG A 126 10.47 30.00 13.33
N GLN A 127 9.34 30.55 12.89
CA GLN A 127 8.26 31.00 13.79
C GLN A 127 7.14 29.96 13.94
N ARG A 128 7.11 28.95 13.06
CA ARG A 128 6.06 27.93 12.99
C ARG A 128 6.58 26.66 12.33
N GLY A 129 6.02 25.54 12.74
CA GLY A 129 6.33 24.21 12.25
C GLY A 129 7.52 23.56 12.95
N THR A 130 7.74 22.29 12.64
CA THR A 130 8.84 21.49 13.18
C THR A 130 9.93 21.28 12.12
N PRO A 131 11.22 21.14 12.50
CA PRO A 131 12.27 20.69 11.59
C PRO A 131 11.92 19.35 10.91
N VAL A 132 12.23 19.18 9.63
CA VAL A 132 11.88 17.96 8.88
C VAL A 132 12.79 16.79 9.27
N ALA A 133 12.26 15.56 9.31
CA ALA A 133 13.02 14.32 9.51
C ALA A 133 13.79 14.22 10.84
N HIS A 134 13.18 14.67 11.94
CA HIS A 134 13.73 14.51 13.29
C HIS A 134 12.72 13.81 14.21
N SER A 135 13.20 12.90 15.06
CA SER A 135 12.36 12.20 16.05
C SER A 135 11.66 13.16 17.00
N LEU A 136 12.32 14.27 17.36
CA LEU A 136 11.73 15.30 18.21
C LEU A 136 10.55 16.02 17.52
N SER A 137 10.60 16.16 16.19
CA SER A 137 9.50 16.70 15.41
C SER A 137 8.30 15.76 15.37
N VAL A 138 8.55 14.46 15.25
CA VAL A 138 7.52 13.42 15.36
C VAL A 138 6.88 13.48 16.75
N PHE A 139 7.69 13.49 17.81
CA PHE A 139 7.20 13.64 19.18
C PHE A 139 6.32 14.87 19.37
N CYS A 140 6.75 16.05 18.89
CA CYS A 140 5.97 17.28 19.00
C CYS A 140 4.62 17.19 18.26
N GLY A 141 4.61 16.62 17.05
CA GLY A 141 3.38 16.42 16.29
C GLY A 141 2.44 15.43 16.97
N GLU A 142 2.96 14.28 17.39
CA GLU A 142 2.20 13.22 18.06
C GLU A 142 1.62 13.69 19.40
N ALA A 143 2.36 14.49 20.17
CA ALA A 143 1.85 15.07 21.43
C ALA A 143 0.63 15.98 21.20
N VAL A 144 0.65 16.78 20.11
CA VAL A 144 -0.49 17.62 19.73
C VAL A 144 -1.68 16.75 19.32
N LEU A 145 -1.45 15.76 18.45
CA LEU A 145 -2.53 14.91 17.94
C LEU A 145 -3.13 13.98 19.00
N PHE A 146 -2.33 13.52 19.96
CA PHE A 146 -2.81 12.71 21.09
C PHE A 146 -3.90 13.42 21.90
N VAL A 147 -3.80 14.74 22.09
CA VAL A 147 -4.85 15.51 22.79
C VAL A 147 -6.16 15.50 22.00
N MET A 148 -6.09 15.55 20.67
CA MET A 148 -7.27 15.41 19.81
C MET A 148 -7.85 14.00 19.89
N ASP A 149 -7.01 12.97 19.80
CA ASP A 149 -7.40 11.56 19.92
C ASP A 149 -8.17 11.34 21.24
N TYR A 150 -7.65 11.87 22.34
CA TYR A 150 -8.29 11.83 23.66
C TYR A 150 -9.62 12.60 23.69
N ALA A 151 -9.65 13.82 23.14
CA ALA A 151 -10.85 14.64 23.13
C ALA A 151 -12.00 13.97 22.36
N VAL A 152 -11.72 13.40 21.18
CA VAL A 152 -12.71 12.66 20.38
C VAL A 152 -13.20 11.45 21.16
N ASN A 153 -12.31 10.63 21.70
CA ASN A 153 -12.68 9.44 22.46
C ASN A 153 -13.63 9.77 23.63
N ARG A 154 -13.32 10.82 24.39
CA ARG A 154 -14.15 11.26 25.52
C ARG A 154 -15.50 11.83 25.09
N LYS A 155 -15.54 12.64 24.03
CA LYS A 155 -16.78 13.32 23.58
C LYS A 155 -17.75 12.39 22.85
N THR A 156 -17.21 11.35 22.24
CA THR A 156 -17.97 10.36 21.47
C THR A 156 -18.29 9.12 22.29
N ASN A 157 -17.82 8.99 23.54
CA ASN A 157 -17.94 7.76 24.32
C ASN A 157 -17.35 6.57 23.57
N GLY A 158 -16.08 6.68 23.17
CA GLY A 158 -15.28 5.54 22.74
C GLY A 158 -14.90 5.44 21.26
N ILE A 159 -15.21 6.42 20.39
CA ILE A 159 -14.69 6.37 19.01
C ILE A 159 -13.17 6.52 19.04
N PHE A 160 -12.49 5.65 18.28
CA PHE A 160 -11.05 5.71 18.07
C PHE A 160 -10.74 6.36 16.73
N LEU A 161 -9.72 7.22 16.71
CA LEU A 161 -9.11 7.71 15.48
C LEU A 161 -8.01 6.73 15.06
N TYR A 162 -8.25 5.98 14.00
CA TYR A 162 -7.20 5.23 13.32
C TYR A 162 -6.33 6.20 12.56
N ARG A 163 -5.06 6.32 12.96
CA ARG A 163 -4.18 7.39 12.50
C ARG A 163 -2.85 6.87 12.02
N ILE A 164 -2.38 7.43 10.92
CA ILE A 164 -0.99 7.37 10.45
C ILE A 164 -0.58 8.82 10.22
N HIS A 165 0.22 9.38 11.14
CA HIS A 165 0.56 10.81 11.16
C HIS A 165 -0.67 11.72 11.15
N ASP A 166 -0.87 12.46 10.06
CA ASP A 166 -1.94 13.41 9.80
C ASP A 166 -3.09 12.84 8.96
N ASP A 167 -3.00 11.57 8.54
CA ASP A 167 -4.13 10.84 7.96
C ASP A 167 -4.99 10.23 9.08
N PHE A 168 -6.25 10.66 9.18
CA PHE A 168 -7.21 10.19 10.17
C PHE A 168 -8.35 9.41 9.54
N TRP A 169 -8.73 8.34 10.20
CA TRP A 169 -9.86 7.49 9.85
C TRP A 169 -10.67 7.18 11.09
N PHE A 170 -11.99 7.25 11.01
CA PHE A 170 -12.85 6.79 12.08
C PHE A 170 -14.18 6.33 11.51
N LEU A 171 -14.82 5.43 12.24
CA LEU A 171 -16.09 4.84 11.86
C LEU A 171 -16.92 4.52 13.10
N ASP A 172 -18.23 4.49 12.90
CA ASP A 172 -19.20 4.03 13.88
C ASP A 172 -20.47 3.58 13.15
N SER A 173 -21.23 2.67 13.77
CA SER A 173 -22.53 2.27 13.26
C SER A 173 -23.53 3.44 13.20
N GLN A 174 -23.39 4.45 14.07
CA GLN A 174 -24.29 5.60 14.13
C GLN A 174 -23.66 6.85 13.50
N SER A 175 -24.28 7.37 12.45
CA SER A 175 -23.79 8.56 11.74
C SER A 175 -23.69 9.81 12.63
N THR A 176 -24.58 9.93 13.62
CA THR A 176 -24.59 11.01 14.62
C THR A 176 -23.33 11.04 15.49
N ARG A 177 -22.80 9.86 15.85
CA ARG A 177 -21.57 9.77 16.65
C ARG A 177 -20.35 10.17 15.82
N CYS A 178 -20.32 9.80 14.53
CA CYS A 178 -19.31 10.30 13.60
C CYS A 178 -19.38 11.83 13.43
N ALA A 179 -20.58 12.41 13.35
CA ALA A 179 -20.74 13.87 13.28
C ALA A 179 -20.21 14.56 14.55
N GLN A 180 -20.45 13.99 15.73
CA GLN A 180 -19.88 14.50 16.98
C GLN A 180 -18.35 14.39 17.02
N ALA A 181 -17.78 13.30 16.51
CA ALA A 181 -16.33 13.13 16.36
C ALA A 181 -15.76 14.22 15.44
N TRP A 182 -16.35 14.39 14.27
CA TRP A 182 -15.93 15.39 13.28
C TRP A 182 -15.98 16.81 13.83
N LYS A 183 -17.07 17.17 14.52
CA LYS A 183 -17.18 18.47 15.20
C LYS A 183 -16.06 18.68 16.21
N THR A 184 -15.80 17.67 17.04
CA THR A 184 -14.73 17.73 18.07
C THR A 184 -13.35 17.90 17.43
N MET A 185 -13.10 17.26 16.29
CA MET A 185 -11.86 17.43 15.52
C MET A 185 -11.72 18.85 14.96
N ASN A 186 -12.79 19.46 14.44
CA ASN A 186 -12.76 20.84 13.95
C ASN A 186 -12.54 21.84 15.09
N ASP A 187 -13.26 21.69 16.21
CA ASP A 187 -13.08 22.54 17.39
C ASP A 187 -11.61 22.50 17.89
N PHE A 188 -11.00 21.31 17.89
CA PHE A 188 -9.58 21.16 18.25
C PHE A 188 -8.64 21.77 17.20
N ALA A 189 -8.89 21.52 15.91
CA ALA A 189 -8.07 22.05 14.82
C ALA A 189 -8.05 23.59 14.86
N ASP A 190 -9.21 24.22 15.03
CA ASP A 190 -9.33 25.67 15.17
C ASP A 190 -8.54 26.19 16.39
N LEU A 191 -8.63 25.50 17.53
CA LEU A 191 -7.88 25.84 18.74
C LEU A 191 -6.37 25.71 18.57
N ALA A 192 -5.91 24.63 17.93
CA ALA A 192 -4.50 24.34 17.70
C ALA A 192 -3.90 25.13 16.53
N GLY A 193 -4.74 25.81 15.74
CA GLY A 193 -4.38 26.54 14.52
C GLY A 193 -4.12 25.65 13.31
N LEU A 194 -4.68 24.44 13.29
CA LEU A 194 -4.54 23.46 12.21
C LEU A 194 -5.71 23.57 11.22
N LYS A 195 -5.55 22.99 10.02
CA LYS A 195 -6.58 23.01 8.98
C LYS A 195 -6.66 21.67 8.27
N PHE A 196 -7.88 21.20 8.04
CA PHE A 196 -8.13 19.96 7.28
C PHE A 196 -8.12 20.19 5.77
N ASN A 197 -7.58 19.20 5.05
CA ASN A 197 -7.46 19.17 3.60
C ASN A 197 -8.77 18.71 2.96
N GLN A 198 -9.57 19.67 2.52
CA GLN A 198 -10.91 19.41 1.98
C GLN A 198 -10.93 18.46 0.77
N MET A 199 -9.86 18.40 -0.03
CA MET A 199 -9.78 17.47 -1.18
C MET A 199 -9.60 16.02 -0.74
N LYS A 200 -9.02 15.82 0.45
CA LYS A 200 -8.76 14.50 1.03
C LYS A 200 -9.78 14.12 2.10
N THR A 201 -10.58 15.07 2.56
CA THR A 201 -11.64 14.85 3.54
C THR A 201 -12.91 14.36 2.85
N GLY A 202 -13.52 13.29 3.38
CA GLY A 202 -14.74 12.73 2.84
C GLY A 202 -15.44 11.81 3.83
N SER A 203 -16.69 11.50 3.56
CA SER A 203 -17.48 10.58 4.38
C SER A 203 -18.41 9.73 3.54
N VAL A 204 -18.67 8.51 4.01
CA VAL A 204 -19.57 7.58 3.35
C VAL A 204 -20.44 6.86 4.37
N HIS A 205 -21.72 6.75 4.07
CA HIS A 205 -22.66 5.93 4.83
C HIS A 205 -22.97 4.66 4.04
N VAL A 206 -22.94 3.53 4.73
CA VAL A 206 -23.16 2.21 4.16
C VAL A 206 -24.23 1.52 4.97
N GLY A 207 -25.41 1.32 4.39
CA GLY A 207 -26.57 0.74 5.08
C GLY A 207 -27.88 1.36 4.63
N GLU A 208 -29.00 0.77 5.06
CA GLU A 208 -30.36 1.22 4.69
C GLU A 208 -31.11 1.92 5.84
N LYS A 209 -30.58 1.84 7.07
CA LYS A 209 -31.30 2.30 8.27
C LYS A 209 -31.25 3.81 8.45
N ASP A 210 -30.06 4.40 8.31
CA ASP A 210 -29.84 5.83 8.48
C ASP A 210 -29.36 6.46 7.17
N GLN A 211 -29.34 7.80 7.15
CA GLN A 211 -28.68 8.58 6.10
C GLN A 211 -27.37 9.18 6.65
N LEU A 212 -26.50 9.56 5.73
CA LEU A 212 -25.30 10.32 6.09
C LEU A 212 -25.71 11.62 6.79
N HIS A 213 -25.20 11.85 7.99
CA HIS A 213 -25.51 13.04 8.78
C HIS A 213 -25.05 14.31 8.06
N ALA A 214 -25.88 15.35 8.04
CA ALA A 214 -25.63 16.58 7.27
C ALA A 214 -24.36 17.35 7.68
N ASP A 215 -23.98 17.25 8.96
CA ASP A 215 -22.78 17.91 9.50
C ASP A 215 -21.46 17.19 9.16
N LEU A 216 -21.52 16.01 8.54
CA LEU A 216 -20.32 15.29 8.10
C LEU A 216 -19.73 15.91 6.83
N PRO A 217 -18.40 15.76 6.62
CA PRO A 217 -17.76 16.35 5.46
C PRO A 217 -18.25 15.69 4.17
N GLN A 218 -18.57 16.52 3.19
CA GLN A 218 -18.93 16.06 1.85
C GLN A 218 -17.65 15.68 1.09
N GLY A 219 -17.72 14.58 0.35
CA GLY A 219 -16.61 14.10 -0.46
C GLY A 219 -16.48 12.59 -0.41
N ASP A 220 -15.88 12.05 -1.45
CA ASP A 220 -15.59 10.62 -1.56
C ASP A 220 -14.32 10.27 -0.77
N ILE A 221 -14.33 9.07 -0.18
CA ILE A 221 -13.17 8.54 0.51
C ILE A 221 -12.25 7.84 -0.50
N HIS A 222 -11.06 8.43 -0.70
CA HIS A 222 -10.06 7.91 -1.61
C HIS A 222 -8.79 7.46 -0.90
N TRP A 223 -8.12 6.49 -1.49
CA TRP A 223 -6.77 6.07 -1.13
C TRP A 223 -5.98 5.60 -2.35
N GLY A 224 -4.99 6.39 -2.78
CA GLY A 224 -4.27 6.09 -4.03
C GLY A 224 -5.23 6.06 -5.21
N LEU A 225 -5.37 4.90 -5.86
CA LEU A 225 -6.33 4.66 -6.96
C LEU A 225 -7.57 3.87 -6.50
N LEU A 226 -7.83 3.86 -5.20
CA LEU A 226 -9.01 3.24 -4.60
C LEU A 226 -9.99 4.30 -4.13
N LYS A 227 -11.28 3.98 -4.26
CA LYS A 227 -12.39 4.74 -3.71
C LYS A 227 -13.28 3.81 -2.88
N MET A 228 -13.72 4.24 -1.71
CA MET A 228 -14.71 3.48 -0.94
C MET A 228 -16.09 3.63 -1.59
N ASP A 229 -16.70 2.50 -1.92
CA ASP A 229 -18.00 2.48 -2.58
C ASP A 229 -19.10 1.98 -1.63
N ALA A 230 -20.09 2.84 -1.41
CA ALA A 230 -21.27 2.53 -0.61
C ALA A 230 -22.10 1.39 -1.23
N THR A 231 -22.19 1.32 -2.56
CA THR A 231 -23.02 0.33 -3.25
C THR A 231 -22.42 -1.08 -3.19
N SER A 232 -21.10 -1.18 -3.20
CA SER A 232 -20.33 -2.41 -2.92
C SER A 232 -20.23 -2.73 -1.42
N GLY A 233 -21.07 -2.11 -0.59
CA GLY A 233 -21.15 -2.43 0.83
C GLY A 233 -19.97 -1.90 1.65
N GLY A 234 -19.40 -0.77 1.25
CA GLY A 234 -18.32 -0.10 1.96
C GLY A 234 -16.93 -0.68 1.68
N LYS A 235 -16.79 -1.38 0.56
CA LYS A 235 -15.50 -1.90 0.09
C LYS A 235 -14.76 -0.86 -0.72
N PHE A 236 -13.43 -0.92 -0.70
CA PHE A 236 -12.62 -0.17 -1.66
C PHE A 236 -12.69 -0.82 -3.04
N VAL A 237 -13.01 -0.01 -4.04
CA VAL A 237 -13.02 -0.37 -5.46
C VAL A 237 -11.99 0.48 -6.21
N ILE A 238 -11.50 -0.01 -7.34
CA ILE A 238 -10.54 0.71 -8.16
C ILE A 238 -11.24 1.88 -8.87
N ASP A 239 -10.71 3.08 -8.68
CA ASP A 239 -11.17 4.27 -9.40
C ASP A 239 -10.62 4.25 -10.84
N LEU A 240 -11.43 3.71 -11.74
CA LEU A 240 -11.08 3.60 -13.16
C LEU A 240 -10.91 4.97 -13.84
N ALA A 241 -11.52 6.04 -13.33
CA ALA A 241 -11.36 7.37 -13.90
C ALA A 241 -9.97 7.92 -13.56
N MET A 242 -9.53 7.81 -12.30
CA MET A 242 -8.16 8.16 -11.92
C MET A 242 -7.12 7.27 -12.63
N VAL A 243 -7.41 5.98 -12.80
CA VAL A 243 -6.54 5.08 -13.58
C VAL A 243 -6.37 5.61 -15.00
N ASP A 244 -7.46 6.04 -15.65
CA ASP A 244 -7.41 6.54 -17.02
C ASP A 244 -6.54 7.79 -17.17
N GLU A 245 -6.56 8.70 -16.18
CA GLU A 245 -5.69 9.88 -16.15
C GLU A 245 -4.21 9.47 -16.09
N HIS A 246 -3.88 8.52 -15.21
CA HIS A 246 -2.51 7.99 -15.10
C HIS A 246 -2.08 7.19 -16.33
N VAL A 247 -3.01 6.54 -17.05
CA VAL A 247 -2.71 5.86 -18.32
C VAL A 247 -2.29 6.87 -19.38
N VAL A 248 -2.96 8.03 -19.48
CA VAL A 248 -2.56 9.09 -20.41
C VAL A 248 -1.15 9.59 -20.11
N GLU A 249 -0.83 9.78 -18.83
CA GLU A 249 0.51 10.17 -18.42
C GLU A 249 1.55 9.09 -18.75
N MET A 250 1.25 7.83 -18.48
CA MET A 250 2.10 6.70 -18.87
C MET A 250 2.36 6.66 -20.39
N GLN A 251 1.34 6.90 -21.22
CA GLN A 251 1.50 6.95 -22.69
C GLN A 251 2.48 8.04 -23.13
N ARG A 252 2.39 9.24 -22.53
CA ARG A 252 3.31 10.36 -22.82
C ARG A 252 4.73 9.98 -22.47
N GLN A 253 4.95 9.43 -21.27
CA GLN A 253 6.26 9.02 -20.81
C GLN A 253 6.86 7.91 -21.67
N LEU A 254 6.07 6.90 -22.05
CA LEU A 254 6.53 5.83 -22.94
C LEU A 254 6.93 6.38 -24.32
N THR A 255 6.16 7.31 -24.87
CA THR A 255 6.46 7.94 -26.17
C THR A 255 7.74 8.77 -26.14
N ALA A 256 8.06 9.39 -25.01
CA ALA A 256 9.28 10.19 -24.84
C ALA A 256 10.57 9.33 -24.75
N THR A 257 10.46 8.01 -24.61
CA THR A 257 11.64 7.13 -24.51
C THR A 257 12.21 6.73 -25.87
N ASN A 258 13.50 6.97 -26.07
CA ASN A 258 14.19 6.66 -27.33
C ASN A 258 14.78 5.23 -27.36
N SER A 259 15.07 4.65 -26.20
CA SER A 259 15.66 3.32 -26.03
C SER A 259 14.62 2.30 -25.54
N ILE A 260 14.69 1.06 -26.04
CA ILE A 260 13.81 -0.03 -25.59
C ILE A 260 14.03 -0.32 -24.10
N PHE A 261 15.26 -0.23 -23.59
CA PHE A 261 15.53 -0.41 -22.17
C PHE A 261 14.89 0.68 -21.30
N ALA A 262 14.95 1.93 -21.75
CA ALA A 262 14.31 3.05 -21.05
C ALA A 262 12.77 2.90 -21.08
N TRP A 263 12.23 2.48 -22.22
CA TRP A 263 10.81 2.17 -22.39
C TRP A 263 10.34 1.09 -21.42
N VAL A 264 11.05 -0.05 -21.36
CA VAL A 264 10.72 -1.19 -20.47
C VAL A 264 10.78 -0.78 -19.01
N GLN A 265 11.76 0.04 -18.62
CA GLN A 265 11.87 0.53 -17.25
C GLN A 265 10.75 1.49 -16.88
N ALA A 266 10.41 2.44 -17.76
CA ALA A 266 9.26 3.32 -17.54
C ALA A 266 7.98 2.49 -17.41
N TYR A 267 7.78 1.51 -18.28
CA TYR A 267 6.65 0.57 -18.21
C TYR A 267 6.58 -0.16 -16.86
N ILE A 268 7.68 -0.79 -16.43
CA ILE A 268 7.75 -1.51 -15.15
C ILE A 268 7.43 -0.60 -13.98
N LYS A 269 8.00 0.61 -13.94
CA LYS A 269 7.75 1.58 -12.86
C LYS A 269 6.28 1.97 -12.77
N TYR A 270 5.63 2.27 -13.90
CA TYR A 270 4.21 2.60 -13.93
C TYR A 270 3.33 1.40 -13.54
N MET A 271 3.66 0.22 -14.04
CA MET A 271 2.91 -1.00 -13.71
C MET A 271 3.01 -1.36 -12.22
N THR A 272 4.19 -1.24 -11.62
CA THR A 272 4.39 -1.40 -10.18
C THR A 272 3.61 -0.32 -9.41
N PHE A 273 3.61 0.93 -9.90
CA PHE A 273 2.80 2.01 -9.33
C PHE A 273 1.30 1.65 -9.34
N PHE A 274 0.74 1.17 -10.46
CA PHE A 274 -0.66 0.77 -10.54
C PHE A 274 -0.99 -0.35 -9.55
N ILE A 275 -0.23 -1.45 -9.57
CA ILE A 275 -0.48 -2.60 -8.69
C ILE A 275 -0.39 -2.21 -7.22
N ARG A 276 0.61 -1.39 -6.85
CA ARG A 276 0.74 -0.89 -5.47
C ARG A 276 -0.45 -0.04 -5.04
N ASN A 277 -1.02 0.75 -5.96
CA ASN A 277 -2.15 1.62 -5.69
C ASN A 277 -3.53 0.94 -5.85
N PHE A 278 -3.59 -0.29 -6.36
CA PHE A 278 -4.82 -1.09 -6.43
C PHE A 278 -5.16 -1.85 -5.17
N GLY A 279 -4.35 -1.75 -4.12
CA GLY A 279 -4.60 -2.44 -2.87
C GLY A 279 -4.02 -3.86 -2.86
N SER A 280 -3.49 -4.25 -1.71
CA SER A 280 -3.03 -5.61 -1.47
C SER A 280 -4.22 -6.54 -1.23
N ALA A 281 -4.17 -7.73 -1.81
CA ALA A 281 -5.19 -8.75 -1.64
C ALA A 281 -5.39 -9.11 -0.16
N ALA A 282 -6.63 -9.18 0.28
CA ALA A 282 -7.02 -9.66 1.61
C ALA A 282 -8.40 -10.33 1.52
N LYS A 283 -8.66 -11.29 2.42
CA LYS A 283 -9.94 -12.01 2.42
C LYS A 283 -11.15 -11.08 2.61
N VAL A 284 -10.99 -9.98 3.33
CA VAL A 284 -12.05 -8.97 3.52
C VAL A 284 -12.55 -8.36 2.20
N TYR A 285 -11.66 -8.15 1.23
CA TYR A 285 -12.04 -7.65 -0.09
C TYR A 285 -12.79 -8.72 -0.89
N GLY A 286 -12.34 -9.97 -0.75
CA GLY A 286 -12.85 -11.12 -1.47
C GLY A 286 -12.45 -11.09 -2.95
N ARG A 287 -12.91 -12.11 -3.68
CA ARG A 287 -12.56 -12.33 -5.09
C ARG A 287 -12.86 -11.14 -6.01
N ALA A 288 -13.96 -10.43 -5.76
CA ALA A 288 -14.38 -9.30 -6.58
C ALA A 288 -13.30 -8.21 -6.74
N HIS A 289 -12.47 -8.00 -5.71
CA HIS A 289 -11.33 -7.07 -5.83
C HIS A 289 -10.30 -7.60 -6.82
N ILE A 290 -9.97 -8.89 -6.80
CA ILE A 290 -8.96 -9.45 -7.71
C ILE A 290 -9.45 -9.43 -9.14
N ASP A 291 -10.72 -9.79 -9.37
CA ASP A 291 -11.38 -9.62 -10.66
C ASP A 291 -11.29 -8.15 -11.13
N GLY A 292 -11.56 -7.19 -10.23
CA GLY A 292 -11.42 -5.76 -10.52
C GLY A 292 -9.98 -5.32 -10.86
N VAL A 293 -8.97 -5.88 -10.19
CA VAL A 293 -7.55 -5.63 -10.52
C VAL A 293 -7.22 -6.15 -11.92
N ILE A 294 -7.69 -7.35 -12.26
CA ILE A 294 -7.49 -7.94 -13.59
C ILE A 294 -8.15 -7.06 -14.64
N ASP A 295 -9.40 -6.66 -14.43
CA ASP A 295 -10.15 -5.80 -15.35
C ASP A 295 -9.46 -4.44 -15.54
N ALA A 296 -8.93 -3.84 -14.47
CA ALA A 296 -8.17 -2.60 -14.54
C ALA A 296 -6.87 -2.76 -15.34
N LEU A 297 -6.13 -3.86 -15.14
CA LEU A 297 -4.90 -4.15 -15.90
C LEU A 297 -5.20 -4.38 -17.39
N VAL A 298 -6.25 -5.14 -17.71
CA VAL A 298 -6.72 -5.36 -19.09
C VAL A 298 -7.12 -4.03 -19.73
N ARG A 299 -7.82 -3.15 -19.00
CA ARG A 299 -8.17 -1.79 -19.47
C ARG A 299 -6.92 -0.96 -19.77
N ILE A 300 -5.95 -0.94 -18.86
CA ILE A 300 -4.68 -0.23 -19.03
C ILE A 300 -3.99 -0.71 -20.31
N HIS A 301 -3.82 -2.03 -20.47
CA HIS A 301 -3.17 -2.60 -21.65
C HIS A 301 -3.91 -2.28 -22.95
N ASN A 302 -5.24 -2.42 -22.98
CA ASN A 302 -6.03 -2.08 -24.16
C ASN A 302 -5.90 -0.61 -24.58
N LYS A 303 -5.77 0.30 -23.61
CA LYS A 303 -5.54 1.72 -23.87
C LYS A 303 -4.11 2.03 -24.30
N LEU A 304 -3.11 1.38 -23.71
CA LEU A 304 -1.71 1.56 -24.07
C LEU A 304 -1.39 0.99 -25.47
N PHE A 305 -1.99 -0.15 -25.82
CA PHE A 305 -1.66 -0.92 -27.03
C PHE A 305 -2.89 -1.25 -27.87
N PRO A 306 -3.61 -0.24 -28.40
CA PRO A 306 -4.84 -0.47 -29.15
C PRO A 306 -4.59 -1.30 -30.42
N ASN A 307 -3.45 -1.08 -31.09
CA ASN A 307 -3.09 -1.77 -32.34
C ASN A 307 -2.82 -3.27 -32.15
N THR A 308 -2.44 -3.69 -30.93
CA THR A 308 -2.13 -5.09 -30.62
C THR A 308 -3.15 -5.70 -29.66
N LYS A 309 -4.33 -5.07 -29.49
CA LYS A 309 -5.40 -5.51 -28.59
C LYS A 309 -4.88 -5.75 -27.16
N GLY A 310 -4.06 -4.83 -26.66
CA GLY A 310 -3.46 -4.92 -25.33
C GLY A 310 -2.25 -5.84 -25.21
N ASN A 311 -1.80 -6.48 -26.29
CA ASN A 311 -0.64 -7.38 -26.23
C ASN A 311 0.68 -6.60 -26.29
N ILE A 312 1.34 -6.50 -25.13
CA ILE A 312 2.64 -5.84 -24.97
C ILE A 312 3.76 -6.53 -25.77
N VAL A 313 3.77 -7.87 -25.82
CA VAL A 313 4.80 -8.63 -26.51
C VAL A 313 4.76 -8.33 -28.00
N MET A 314 3.56 -8.26 -28.59
CA MET A 314 3.39 -7.86 -29.98
C MET A 314 3.83 -6.40 -30.23
N ALA A 315 3.55 -5.49 -29.31
CA ALA A 315 3.94 -4.08 -29.45
C ALA A 315 5.48 -3.93 -29.43
N LEU A 316 6.15 -4.68 -28.56
CA LEU A 316 7.60 -4.69 -28.47
C LEU A 316 8.27 -5.45 -29.61
N ALA A 317 7.68 -6.56 -30.06
CA ALA A 317 8.15 -7.29 -31.24
C ALA A 317 8.17 -6.37 -32.46
N ALA A 318 7.10 -5.61 -32.68
CA ALA A 318 7.03 -4.62 -33.76
C ALA A 318 8.12 -3.54 -33.62
N SER A 319 8.35 -3.03 -32.39
CA SER A 319 9.40 -2.04 -32.16
C SER A 319 10.82 -2.59 -32.37
N LEU A 320 11.06 -3.86 -32.02
CA LEU A 320 12.35 -4.53 -32.22
C LEU A 320 12.62 -4.81 -33.70
N GLU A 321 11.59 -5.24 -34.44
CA GLU A 321 11.66 -5.44 -35.88
C GLU A 321 11.95 -4.11 -36.60
N GLU A 322 11.24 -3.04 -36.25
CA GLU A 322 11.45 -1.71 -36.85
C GLU A 322 12.86 -1.15 -36.57
N LYS A 323 13.35 -1.26 -35.33
CA LYS A 323 14.63 -0.66 -34.93
C LYS A 323 15.84 -1.51 -35.30
N PHE A 324 15.72 -2.84 -35.28
CA PHE A 324 16.86 -3.75 -35.38
C PHE A 324 16.71 -4.86 -36.43
N GLY A 325 15.54 -4.98 -37.09
CA GLY A 325 15.28 -6.03 -38.08
C GLY A 325 15.24 -7.45 -37.50
N VAL A 326 15.04 -7.59 -36.20
CA VAL A 326 15.03 -8.90 -35.51
C VAL A 326 13.60 -9.42 -35.44
N THR A 327 13.38 -10.63 -35.95
CA THR A 327 12.08 -11.32 -35.93
C THR A 327 12.17 -12.67 -35.21
N SER A 328 11.01 -13.31 -34.96
CA SER A 328 10.93 -14.69 -34.43
C SER A 328 11.60 -14.89 -33.06
N ILE A 329 11.41 -13.92 -32.17
CA ILE A 329 11.83 -13.96 -30.76
C ILE A 329 10.75 -14.73 -29.95
N PRO A 330 11.11 -15.76 -29.17
CA PRO A 330 10.18 -16.47 -28.28
C PRO A 330 9.52 -15.54 -27.27
N VAL A 331 8.29 -15.86 -26.84
CA VAL A 331 7.53 -14.99 -25.93
C VAL A 331 8.22 -14.87 -24.57
N GLY A 332 8.77 -15.97 -24.06
CA GLY A 332 9.51 -16.01 -22.79
C GLY A 332 10.70 -15.06 -22.75
N TRP A 333 11.35 -14.76 -23.89
CA TRP A 333 12.51 -13.86 -23.93
C TRP A 333 12.19 -12.45 -23.41
N TYR A 334 10.97 -11.98 -23.67
CA TYR A 334 10.52 -10.65 -23.23
C TYR A 334 10.43 -10.57 -21.70
N PHE A 335 10.13 -11.67 -21.02
CA PHE A 335 9.96 -11.74 -19.57
C PHE A 335 11.21 -12.21 -18.82
N TRP A 336 12.12 -12.90 -19.52
CA TRP A 336 13.36 -13.44 -18.96
C TRP A 336 14.21 -12.37 -18.29
N PRO A 337 14.93 -12.69 -17.19
CA PRO A 337 15.73 -11.70 -16.51
C PRO A 337 16.90 -11.27 -17.39
N THR A 338 17.30 -10.02 -17.26
CA THR A 338 18.42 -9.48 -18.03
C THR A 338 19.73 -10.15 -17.70
N ALA A 339 19.90 -10.62 -16.47
CA ALA A 339 21.04 -11.45 -16.06
C ALA A 339 21.12 -12.79 -16.84
N ALA A 340 19.99 -13.29 -17.36
CA ALA A 340 19.92 -14.49 -18.21
C ALA A 340 19.80 -14.17 -19.71
N GLY A 341 19.96 -12.90 -20.10
CA GLY A 341 19.90 -12.46 -21.51
C GLY A 341 18.53 -12.04 -22.05
N GLY A 342 17.51 -11.90 -21.18
CA GLY A 342 16.18 -11.43 -21.58
C GLY A 342 15.93 -9.94 -21.34
N LEU A 343 14.73 -9.50 -21.73
CA LEU A 343 14.33 -8.09 -21.66
C LEU A 343 13.80 -7.68 -20.28
N GLN A 344 13.39 -8.65 -19.46
CA GLN A 344 12.87 -8.51 -18.09
C GLN A 344 11.67 -7.55 -18.00
N ILE A 345 10.68 -7.76 -18.85
CA ILE A 345 9.36 -7.19 -18.62
C ILE A 345 8.72 -8.00 -17.51
N LEU A 346 8.15 -7.34 -16.52
CA LEU A 346 7.38 -8.04 -15.51
C LEU A 346 6.09 -8.55 -16.14
N GLU A 347 5.92 -9.86 -16.19
CA GLU A 347 4.62 -10.43 -16.50
C GLU A 347 3.70 -10.17 -15.29
N LEU A 348 2.79 -9.22 -15.43
CA LEU A 348 1.80 -8.94 -14.39
C LEU A 348 0.60 -9.89 -14.44
N ALA A 349 0.76 -11.04 -15.10
CA ALA A 349 -0.31 -11.99 -15.34
C ALA A 349 -0.75 -12.65 -14.03
N LYS A 350 -1.66 -11.97 -13.32
CA LYS A 350 -2.54 -12.56 -12.32
C LYS A 350 -3.61 -13.40 -13.02
N THR A 351 -3.21 -14.50 -13.66
CA THR A 351 -4.14 -15.52 -14.19
C THR A 351 -4.33 -16.70 -13.23
N TRP A 352 -4.25 -16.46 -11.91
CA TRP A 352 -4.20 -17.53 -10.89
C TRP A 352 -5.57 -17.95 -10.37
N GLU A 353 -6.54 -17.05 -10.29
CA GLU A 353 -7.76 -17.40 -9.57
C GLU A 353 -8.80 -18.18 -10.39
N ARG A 354 -8.70 -18.19 -11.73
CA ARG A 354 -9.67 -18.93 -12.57
C ARG A 354 -9.42 -20.43 -12.56
N ASN A 355 -8.16 -20.85 -12.61
CA ASN A 355 -7.77 -22.26 -12.50
C ASN A 355 -7.97 -22.81 -11.08
N ASP A 356 -7.70 -21.99 -10.06
CA ASP A 356 -7.94 -22.35 -8.67
C ASP A 356 -9.44 -22.45 -8.35
N TYR A 357 -10.27 -21.58 -8.93
CA TYR A 357 -11.73 -21.69 -8.84
C TYR A 357 -12.26 -22.94 -9.56
N GLU A 358 -11.78 -23.27 -10.76
CA GLU A 358 -12.22 -24.48 -11.47
C GLU A 358 -11.73 -25.76 -10.78
N ASN A 359 -10.53 -25.76 -10.20
CA ASN A 359 -10.05 -26.87 -9.37
C ASN A 359 -10.79 -26.99 -8.03
N ALA A 360 -11.04 -25.88 -7.33
CA ALA A 360 -11.77 -25.89 -6.07
C ALA A 360 -13.26 -26.22 -6.27
N LYS A 361 -13.86 -25.76 -7.37
CA LYS A 361 -15.22 -26.13 -7.79
C LYS A 361 -15.29 -27.62 -8.14
N ARG A 362 -14.31 -28.16 -8.88
CA ARG A 362 -14.21 -29.60 -9.17
C ARG A 362 -14.05 -30.43 -7.88
N LEU A 363 -13.18 -30.01 -6.96
CA LEU A 363 -12.96 -30.68 -5.66
C LEU A 363 -14.19 -30.59 -4.73
N TRP A 364 -14.96 -29.51 -4.81
CA TRP A 364 -16.23 -29.33 -4.09
C TRP A 364 -17.35 -30.19 -4.70
N GLU A 365 -17.42 -30.27 -6.02
CA GLU A 365 -18.36 -31.13 -6.76
C GLU A 365 -18.03 -32.64 -6.56
N ASP A 366 -16.78 -32.98 -6.26
CA ASP A 366 -16.29 -34.36 -5.98
C ASP A 366 -16.33 -34.76 -4.47
N GLY A 367 -16.76 -33.88 -3.57
CA GLY A 367 -17.33 -34.24 -2.26
C GLY A 367 -16.44 -34.82 -1.15
N THR A 368 -15.12 -34.57 -1.09
CA THR A 368 -14.22 -35.35 -0.21
C THR A 368 -13.68 -34.70 1.08
N THR A 369 -14.03 -33.47 1.46
CA THR A 369 -13.38 -32.82 2.63
C THR A 369 -14.31 -32.01 3.53
N PHE A 370 -15.19 -32.68 4.26
CA PHE A 370 -15.99 -32.05 5.32
C PHE A 370 -16.00 -32.83 6.65
N ASN A 371 -15.74 -34.14 6.64
CA ASN A 371 -16.05 -35.00 7.80
C ASN A 371 -14.89 -35.21 8.82
N GLN A 372 -13.67 -34.75 8.55
CA GLN A 372 -12.53 -35.01 9.45
C GLN A 372 -12.25 -33.90 10.47
N VAL A 373 -12.78 -32.69 10.29
CA VAL A 373 -12.47 -31.53 11.16
C VAL A 373 -13.46 -31.39 12.34
N ILE A 374 -14.66 -31.97 12.24
CA ILE A 374 -15.71 -31.80 13.27
C ILE A 374 -15.55 -32.76 14.48
N GLN A 375 -14.73 -33.82 14.39
CA GLN A 375 -14.60 -34.80 15.48
C GLN A 375 -13.61 -34.43 16.59
N GLN A 376 -12.84 -33.33 16.49
CA GLN A 376 -11.72 -33.06 17.41
C GLN A 376 -11.88 -31.90 18.40
N GLN A 377 -13.06 -31.30 18.57
CA GLN A 377 -13.25 -30.21 19.54
C GLN A 377 -14.14 -30.63 20.72
N GLN A 378 -13.53 -31.34 21.68
CA GLN A 378 -14.09 -31.54 23.02
C GLN A 378 -13.36 -30.64 24.02
N TYR A 379 -14.00 -29.56 24.48
CA TYR A 379 -13.77 -28.99 25.82
C TYR A 379 -14.96 -28.10 26.18
N VAL A 380 -15.76 -28.52 27.15
CA VAL A 380 -16.80 -27.68 27.76
C VAL A 380 -16.57 -27.71 29.27
N ALA A 381 -16.24 -26.55 29.83
CA ALA A 381 -16.13 -26.36 31.28
C ALA A 381 -17.50 -26.51 31.95
N GLN A 382 -17.54 -27.14 33.13
CA GLN A 382 -18.77 -27.27 33.92
C GLN A 382 -19.16 -25.91 34.53
N ILE A 383 -20.39 -25.48 34.23
CA ILE A 383 -21.03 -24.29 34.82
C ILE A 383 -22.12 -24.78 35.79
N SER A 384 -22.17 -24.21 36.99
CA SER A 384 -23.16 -24.53 38.03
C SER A 384 -24.53 -23.89 37.74
N ALA A 385 -25.61 -24.58 38.09
CA ALA A 385 -26.98 -24.32 37.64
C ALA A 385 -27.75 -23.21 38.39
N THR A 386 -27.09 -22.42 39.24
CA THR A 386 -27.78 -21.46 40.15
C THR A 386 -27.50 -19.99 39.89
N ASP A 387 -26.68 -19.64 38.90
CA ASP A 387 -26.52 -18.23 38.49
C ASP A 387 -27.63 -17.83 37.51
N PRO A 388 -28.32 -16.68 37.70
CA PRO A 388 -29.22 -16.16 36.69
C PRO A 388 -28.40 -15.84 35.43
N PHE A 389 -28.67 -16.60 34.36
CA PHE A 389 -28.06 -16.41 33.06
C PHE A 389 -28.46 -15.03 32.51
N PHE A 390 -27.49 -14.27 32.01
CA PHE A 390 -27.76 -12.97 31.40
C PHE A 390 -28.80 -13.12 30.26
N SER A 391 -29.62 -12.10 30.05
CA SER A 391 -30.57 -12.08 28.93
C SER A 391 -29.84 -12.23 27.59
N PHE A 392 -30.52 -12.70 26.54
CA PHE A 392 -29.90 -12.74 25.21
C PHE A 392 -29.42 -11.34 24.80
N GLU A 393 -30.21 -10.29 25.05
CA GLU A 393 -29.81 -8.90 24.83
C GLU A 393 -28.55 -8.49 25.60
N GLU A 394 -28.25 -9.10 26.75
CA GLU A 394 -27.08 -8.79 27.56
C GLU A 394 -25.87 -9.68 27.18
N PHE A 395 -26.10 -10.91 26.74
CA PHE A 395 -25.07 -11.79 26.17
C PHE A 395 -24.43 -11.21 24.92
N ILE A 396 -25.24 -10.60 24.06
CA ILE A 396 -24.77 -10.10 22.76
C ILE A 396 -23.99 -8.79 22.86
N LYS A 397 -24.10 -8.06 23.99
CA LYS A 397 -23.46 -6.74 24.18
C LYS A 397 -21.93 -6.78 24.21
N CYS A 398 -21.31 -7.89 24.63
CA CYS A 398 -19.84 -8.01 24.73
C CYS A 398 -19.25 -8.98 23.68
N ARG A 399 -19.95 -9.22 22.57
CA ARG A 399 -19.49 -10.16 21.52
C ARG A 399 -18.15 -9.73 20.90
N GLU A 400 -17.95 -8.43 20.77
CA GLU A 400 -16.75 -7.81 20.20
C GLU A 400 -15.48 -8.06 21.05
N GLU A 401 -15.63 -8.22 22.37
CA GLU A 401 -14.47 -8.34 23.28
C GLU A 401 -14.15 -9.78 23.72
N ARG A 402 -15.13 -10.69 23.73
CA ARG A 402 -14.98 -12.01 24.40
C ARG A 402 -15.18 -13.22 23.51
N SER A 403 -15.70 -13.05 22.30
CA SER A 403 -15.95 -14.20 21.46
C SER A 403 -14.70 -14.56 20.68
N MET A 404 -14.09 -15.70 21.04
CA MET A 404 -12.97 -16.25 20.27
C MET A 404 -13.34 -16.52 18.81
N ARG A 405 -14.64 -16.74 18.51
CA ARG A 405 -15.14 -16.84 17.13
C ARG A 405 -15.07 -15.51 16.39
N TRP A 406 -15.27 -14.38 17.08
CA TRP A 406 -15.14 -13.04 16.51
C TRP A 406 -13.70 -12.66 16.24
N VAL A 407 -12.80 -12.91 17.20
CA VAL A 407 -11.35 -12.71 17.00
C VAL A 407 -10.87 -13.56 15.81
N ASN A 408 -11.20 -14.85 15.78
CA ASN A 408 -10.83 -15.72 14.67
C ASN A 408 -11.40 -15.24 13.33
N ALA A 409 -12.64 -14.72 13.30
CA ALA A 409 -13.24 -14.18 12.09
C ALA A 409 -12.54 -12.89 11.64
N PHE A 410 -12.24 -11.98 12.57
CA PHE A 410 -11.48 -10.75 12.32
C PHE A 410 -10.10 -11.06 11.75
N ASP A 411 -9.34 -11.93 12.43
CA ASP A 411 -8.02 -12.38 11.97
C ASP A 411 -8.10 -13.04 10.60
N THR A 412 -9.10 -13.89 10.38
CA THR A 412 -9.34 -14.52 9.07
C THR A 412 -9.58 -13.48 7.99
N LEU A 413 -10.37 -12.43 8.24
CA LEU A 413 -10.65 -11.38 7.26
C LEU A 413 -9.40 -10.56 6.90
N LEU A 414 -8.51 -10.36 7.86
CA LEU A 414 -7.22 -9.70 7.66
C LEU A 414 -6.18 -10.57 6.93
N THR A 415 -6.35 -11.91 6.92
CA THR A 415 -5.38 -12.77 6.23
C THR A 415 -5.31 -12.47 4.73
N ARG A 416 -4.07 -12.39 4.22
CA ARG A 416 -3.79 -12.33 2.78
C ARG A 416 -3.87 -13.75 2.20
N PRO A 417 -4.41 -13.93 0.98
CA PRO A 417 -4.34 -15.22 0.31
C PRO A 417 -2.88 -15.58 0.06
N ILE A 418 -2.52 -16.83 0.39
CA ILE A 418 -1.16 -17.36 0.17
C ILE A 418 -1.11 -17.90 -1.28
N PRO A 419 -0.07 -17.58 -2.06
CA PRO A 419 0.10 -18.15 -3.39
C PRO A 419 0.13 -19.69 -3.35
N VAL A 420 -0.53 -20.34 -4.31
CA VAL A 420 -0.50 -21.80 -4.44
C VAL A 420 0.89 -22.25 -4.89
N HIS A 421 1.51 -23.19 -4.17
CA HIS A 421 2.81 -23.72 -4.57
C HIS A 421 2.70 -24.52 -5.87
N LEU A 422 3.52 -24.14 -6.86
CA LEU A 422 3.71 -24.93 -8.07
C LEU A 422 4.69 -26.07 -7.80
N ASN A 423 4.23 -27.28 -8.11
CA ASN A 423 5.09 -28.45 -8.12
C ASN A 423 5.99 -28.41 -9.35
N SER A 424 7.25 -28.80 -9.19
CA SER A 424 8.15 -29.00 -10.32
C SER A 424 7.73 -30.24 -11.11
N THR A 425 7.88 -30.16 -12.43
CA THR A 425 7.77 -31.31 -13.32
C THR A 425 9.16 -31.89 -13.65
N PRO A 426 9.27 -33.16 -14.07
CA PRO A 426 10.54 -33.73 -14.51
C PRO A 426 11.25 -32.88 -15.58
N GLU A 427 10.48 -32.27 -16.48
CA GLU A 427 10.97 -31.41 -17.57
C GLU A 427 11.56 -30.11 -17.03
N THR A 428 10.88 -29.44 -16.09
CA THR A 428 11.41 -28.23 -15.44
C THR A 428 12.63 -28.51 -14.58
N MET A 429 12.68 -29.67 -13.91
CA MET A 429 13.85 -30.10 -13.15
C MET A 429 15.05 -30.39 -14.06
N ALA A 430 14.83 -31.05 -15.20
CA ALA A 430 15.86 -31.28 -16.21
C ALA A 430 16.35 -29.97 -16.85
N ALA A 431 15.45 -29.01 -17.08
CA ALA A 431 15.82 -27.68 -17.57
C ALA A 431 16.70 -26.91 -16.57
N LEU A 432 16.40 -27.01 -15.27
CA LEU A 432 17.16 -26.35 -14.21
C LEU A 432 18.51 -27.04 -13.95
N SER A 433 18.60 -28.36 -14.07
CA SER A 433 19.86 -29.08 -13.85
C SER A 433 20.95 -28.73 -14.87
N ILE A 434 20.55 -28.29 -16.08
CA ILE A 434 21.47 -27.81 -17.12
C ILE A 434 22.16 -26.50 -16.71
N ILE A 435 21.52 -25.67 -15.88
CA ILE A 435 21.99 -24.33 -15.55
C ILE A 435 22.58 -24.17 -14.14
N SER A 436 22.49 -25.19 -13.27
CA SER A 436 23.05 -25.29 -11.91
C SER A 436 23.34 -23.92 -11.26
N ASP A 437 24.56 -23.40 -11.42
CA ASP A 437 25.10 -22.23 -10.73
C ASP A 437 24.55 -20.89 -11.29
N GLY A 438 23.99 -20.88 -12.50
CA GLY A 438 23.41 -19.68 -13.11
C GLY A 438 21.94 -19.45 -12.77
N ILE A 439 21.35 -20.25 -11.88
CA ILE A 439 20.00 -20.01 -11.34
C ILE A 439 19.91 -18.70 -10.55
N GLU A 440 21.04 -18.18 -10.07
CA GLU A 440 21.16 -16.84 -9.46
C GLU A 440 20.69 -15.71 -10.39
N ALA A 441 20.77 -15.91 -11.72
CA ALA A 441 20.26 -14.94 -12.69
C ALA A 441 18.74 -14.70 -12.55
N PHE A 442 18.03 -15.63 -11.91
CA PHE A 442 16.61 -15.56 -11.58
C PHE A 442 16.37 -15.13 -10.11
N GLY A 443 17.39 -14.65 -9.40
CA GLY A 443 17.25 -14.06 -8.07
C GLY A 443 16.96 -15.05 -6.94
N SER A 444 17.43 -16.30 -7.04
CA SER A 444 17.38 -17.23 -5.90
C SER A 444 18.40 -16.83 -4.83
N SER A 445 17.95 -16.61 -3.59
CA SER A 445 18.82 -16.18 -2.48
C SER A 445 19.18 -17.28 -1.48
N VAL A 446 18.53 -18.45 -1.51
CA VAL A 446 18.65 -19.45 -0.42
C VAL A 446 18.86 -20.90 -0.88
N SER A 447 18.52 -21.26 -2.13
CA SER A 447 18.87 -22.59 -2.68
C SER A 447 18.98 -22.58 -4.20
N GLU A 448 19.98 -23.26 -4.76
CA GLU A 448 20.17 -23.43 -6.21
C GLU A 448 19.17 -24.43 -6.83
N THR A 449 17.93 -24.44 -6.33
CA THR A 449 16.91 -25.41 -6.71
C THR A 449 15.58 -24.74 -7.00
N TRP A 450 14.64 -25.48 -7.60
CA TRP A 450 13.25 -25.05 -7.82
C TRP A 450 12.65 -24.40 -6.57
N GLN A 451 12.95 -24.89 -5.37
CA GLN A 451 12.36 -24.37 -4.13
C GLN A 451 12.79 -22.93 -3.81
N GLY A 452 14.03 -22.55 -4.13
CA GLY A 452 14.57 -21.21 -3.92
C GLY A 452 14.05 -20.15 -4.88
N LEU A 453 13.41 -20.56 -5.98
CA LEU A 453 12.80 -19.61 -6.92
C LEU A 453 11.58 -18.94 -6.31
N THR A 454 11.46 -17.63 -6.56
CA THR A 454 10.24 -16.88 -6.24
C THR A 454 9.05 -17.46 -7.01
N PHE A 455 7.84 -17.23 -6.48
CA PHE A 455 6.61 -17.70 -7.13
C PHE A 455 6.48 -17.22 -8.58
N TYR A 456 6.91 -15.97 -8.84
CA TYR A 456 6.98 -15.38 -10.18
C TYR A 456 7.83 -16.21 -11.15
N TRP A 457 9.03 -16.62 -10.73
CA TRP A 457 9.95 -17.35 -11.61
C TRP A 457 9.57 -18.81 -11.83
N LYS A 458 9.07 -19.49 -10.79
CA LYS A 458 8.48 -20.84 -10.93
C LYS A 458 7.47 -20.84 -12.08
N TRP A 459 6.68 -19.79 -12.13
CA TRP A 459 5.63 -19.65 -13.10
C TRP A 459 6.06 -19.36 -14.52
N LEU A 460 6.88 -18.34 -14.71
CA LEU A 460 7.40 -18.00 -16.04
C LEU A 460 8.18 -19.17 -16.64
N ILE A 461 8.96 -19.87 -15.82
CA ILE A 461 9.68 -21.07 -16.26
C ILE A 461 8.67 -22.15 -16.66
N SER A 462 7.67 -22.47 -15.83
CA SER A 462 6.65 -23.45 -16.20
C SER A 462 5.96 -23.13 -17.53
N LEU A 463 5.65 -21.85 -17.80
CA LEU A 463 4.95 -21.43 -19.02
C LEU A 463 5.84 -21.39 -20.26
N HIS A 464 7.10 -20.98 -20.12
CA HIS A 464 7.94 -20.61 -21.28
C HIS A 464 9.22 -21.44 -21.44
N HIS A 465 9.56 -22.35 -20.52
CA HIS A 465 10.82 -23.10 -20.59
C HIS A 465 11.00 -23.88 -21.90
N GLU A 466 9.94 -24.50 -22.43
CA GLU A 466 10.03 -25.31 -23.66
C GLU A 466 10.45 -24.47 -24.88
N GLU A 467 9.83 -23.31 -25.08
CA GLU A 467 10.18 -22.44 -26.21
C GLU A 467 11.58 -21.83 -26.07
N MET A 468 11.99 -21.52 -24.84
CA MET A 468 13.30 -20.96 -24.54
C MET A 468 14.40 -21.99 -24.81
N ILE A 469 14.25 -23.21 -24.30
CA ILE A 469 15.21 -24.30 -24.53
C ILE A 469 15.27 -24.68 -26.01
N LYS A 470 14.12 -24.75 -26.68
CA LYS A 470 14.07 -25.09 -28.11
C LYS A 470 14.84 -24.08 -28.97
N LYS A 471 14.78 -22.79 -28.63
CA LYS A 471 15.44 -21.72 -29.40
C LYS A 471 16.91 -21.53 -29.03
N TYR A 472 17.22 -21.55 -27.73
CA TYR A 472 18.52 -21.13 -27.19
C TYR A 472 19.35 -22.28 -26.62
N GLY A 473 18.79 -23.49 -26.54
CA GLY A 473 19.45 -24.69 -26.01
C GLY A 473 19.51 -24.76 -24.48
N SER A 474 19.20 -23.67 -23.78
CA SER A 474 19.25 -23.56 -22.32
C SER A 474 18.30 -22.47 -21.82
N LEU A 475 18.01 -22.46 -20.52
CA LEU A 475 17.34 -21.35 -19.84
C LEU A 475 18.27 -20.14 -19.67
N LEU A 476 19.60 -20.33 -19.72
CA LEU A 476 20.56 -19.22 -19.77
C LEU A 476 20.91 -18.95 -21.24
N ILE A 477 20.48 -17.80 -21.74
CA ILE A 477 20.73 -17.40 -23.12
C ILE A 477 22.19 -16.92 -23.28
N VAL A 478 22.72 -16.34 -22.21
CA VAL A 478 24.08 -15.80 -22.12
C VAL A 478 24.60 -16.09 -20.70
N GLU A 479 25.90 -16.31 -20.57
CA GLU A 479 26.52 -16.39 -19.25
C GLU A 479 26.38 -15.05 -18.51
N PRO A 480 25.91 -15.03 -17.24
CA PRO A 480 25.71 -13.79 -16.49
C PRO A 480 26.97 -12.92 -16.39
N THR A 481 28.15 -13.54 -16.35
CA THR A 481 29.48 -12.90 -16.31
C THR A 481 29.88 -12.23 -17.62
N SER A 482 29.25 -12.62 -18.74
CA SER A 482 29.54 -12.10 -20.07
C SER A 482 28.68 -10.87 -20.43
N ILE A 483 27.64 -10.57 -19.64
CA ILE A 483 26.83 -9.36 -19.81
C ILE A 483 27.41 -8.26 -18.91
N PRO A 484 27.63 -7.03 -19.41
CA PRO A 484 27.99 -5.90 -18.55
C PRO A 484 26.75 -5.44 -17.79
N VAL A 485 26.28 -6.24 -16.83
CA VAL A 485 25.06 -6.01 -16.04
C VAL A 485 25.09 -4.63 -15.38
N GLY A 486 26.27 -4.17 -14.95
CA GLY A 486 26.47 -2.82 -14.43
C GLY A 486 26.18 -1.71 -15.45
N MET A 487 26.57 -1.86 -16.71
CA MET A 487 26.22 -0.89 -17.76
C MET A 487 24.74 -0.94 -18.11
N VAL A 488 24.14 -2.13 -18.16
CA VAL A 488 22.69 -2.27 -18.40
C VAL A 488 21.90 -1.65 -17.25
N ALA A 489 22.35 -1.80 -16.00
CA ALA A 489 21.79 -1.13 -14.84
C ALA A 489 21.94 0.40 -14.94
N VAL A 490 23.08 0.92 -15.42
CA VAL A 490 23.26 2.36 -15.65
C VAL A 490 22.33 2.89 -16.75
N PHE A 491 22.16 2.17 -17.86
CA PHE A 491 21.20 2.58 -18.90
C PHE A 491 19.75 2.53 -18.40
N ARG A 492 19.42 1.57 -17.53
CA ARG A 492 18.10 1.47 -16.87
C ARG A 492 17.87 2.56 -15.83
N ASN A 493 18.91 2.99 -15.14
CA ASN A 493 18.86 3.97 -14.04
C ASN A 493 19.19 5.40 -14.50
N SER A 494 19.54 5.61 -15.76
CA SER A 494 19.77 6.94 -16.31
C SER A 494 18.50 7.77 -16.09
N ARG A 495 18.60 8.78 -15.22
CA ARG A 495 17.50 9.70 -14.90
C ARG A 495 17.07 10.35 -16.21
N THR A 496 15.95 9.90 -16.78
CA THR A 496 15.16 10.72 -17.69
C THR A 496 14.91 12.03 -16.94
N ARG A 497 15.43 13.15 -17.47
CA ARG A 497 15.03 14.46 -16.96
C ARG A 497 13.55 14.58 -17.25
N TRP A 498 12.77 14.51 -16.19
CA TRP A 498 11.33 14.66 -16.21
C TRP A 498 11.02 16.11 -16.56
N GLU A 499 10.48 16.35 -17.74
CA GLU A 499 9.84 17.63 -18.04
C GLU A 499 8.53 17.65 -17.24
N GLN A 500 8.46 18.54 -16.24
CA GLN A 500 7.23 18.89 -15.53
C GLN A 500 6.40 19.86 -16.37
#